data_AF-A0A529LG54-F1
#
_entry.id   AF-A0A529LG54-F1
#
_cell.length_a   1.000
_cell.length_b   1.000
_cell.length_c   1.000
_cell.angle_alpha   90.00
_cell.angle_beta   90.00
_cell.angle_gamma   90.00
#
_symmetry.space_group_name_H-M   'P 1'
#
loop_
_entity.id
_entity.type
_entity.pdbx_description
1 polymer ?
#
loop_
_entity_poly.entity_id
_entity_poly.type
_entity_poly.pdbx_seq_one_letter_code
_entity_poly.pdbx_strand_id
1 'polypeptide(L)'
;MTQHAQDARILMYSHDTFGLGHLQRCRTIAHSLVEDFRGLQVLIISGAPIAGAFDYRARVDFVKIPSVIKLRNGEYTSPEKDIDLHETLRMRQSIIRHTAETFRPDIFIVDKEPLGLRGEIEDTLSYLKTRGTT
;
A
#
# COMPACT_ATOMS: atom_id res chain seq x y z
N MET A 1 11.74 -7.46 -25.93
CA MET A 1 10.47 -7.29 -25.19
C MET A 1 10.70 -6.61 -23.83
N THR A 2 11.44 -5.51 -23.76
CA THR A 2 11.91 -4.91 -22.48
C THR A 2 11.64 -3.40 -22.39
N GLN A 3 10.71 -2.89 -23.19
CA GLN A 3 10.46 -1.45 -23.35
C GLN A 3 9.31 -0.92 -22.48
N HIS A 4 8.52 -1.80 -21.85
CA HIS A 4 7.36 -1.38 -21.03
C HIS A 4 7.70 -0.96 -19.60
N ALA A 5 8.87 -1.31 -19.06
CA ALA A 5 9.21 -1.03 -17.67
C ALA A 5 9.81 0.36 -17.43
N GLN A 6 10.15 1.11 -18.48
CA GLN A 6 10.88 2.37 -18.33
C GLN A 6 10.02 3.51 -17.75
N ASP A 7 8.69 3.49 -17.89
CA ASP A 7 7.83 4.53 -17.28
C ASP A 7 6.67 3.93 -16.47
N ALA A 8 6.82 2.66 -16.05
CA ALA A 8 5.76 1.96 -15.34
C ALA A 8 5.54 2.54 -13.94
N ARG A 9 4.28 2.52 -13.51
CA ARG A 9 3.82 2.98 -12.20
C ARG A 9 3.40 1.78 -11.36
N ILE A 10 4.14 1.53 -10.30
CA ILE A 10 3.85 0.42 -9.38
C ILE A 10 3.20 1.00 -8.13
N LEU A 11 1.99 0.53 -7.83
CA LEU A 11 1.39 0.72 -6.52
C LEU A 11 1.78 -0.48 -5.66
N MET A 12 2.25 -0.24 -4.45
CA MET A 12 2.53 -1.29 -3.47
C MET A 12 1.62 -1.08 -2.26
N TYR A 13 0.98 -2.13 -1.76
CA TYR A 13 0.22 -2.10 -0.53
C TYR A 13 0.95 -2.92 0.54
N SER A 14 1.22 -2.28 1.67
CA SER A 14 1.79 -2.92 2.87
C SER A 14 0.75 -3.00 3.97
N HIS A 15 0.35 -4.23 4.31
CA HIS A 15 -0.70 -4.52 5.29
C HIS A 15 -0.42 -3.91 6.68
N ASP A 16 0.86 -3.79 7.08
CA ASP A 16 1.38 -3.18 8.32
C ASP A 16 0.39 -3.10 9.49
N THR A 17 0.09 -4.25 10.09
CA THR A 17 -0.74 -4.34 11.31
C THR A 17 0.05 -4.59 12.59
N PHE A 18 1.32 -5.02 12.48
CA PHE A 18 2.23 -5.24 13.61
C PHE A 18 3.70 -5.30 13.15
N GLY A 19 4.57 -4.50 13.77
CA GLY A 19 6.01 -4.44 13.47
C GLY A 19 6.36 -3.61 12.22
N LEU A 20 7.64 -3.28 12.08
CA LEU A 20 8.15 -2.40 11.00
C LEU A 20 8.64 -3.17 9.76
N GLY A 21 8.70 -4.50 9.84
CA GLY A 21 9.37 -5.33 8.84
C GLY A 21 8.67 -5.36 7.49
N HIS A 22 7.35 -5.17 7.45
CA HIS A 22 6.58 -5.17 6.20
C HIS A 22 6.84 -3.89 5.39
N LEU A 23 6.69 -2.71 6.00
CA LEU A 23 7.09 -1.46 5.36
C LEU A 23 8.57 -1.43 4.97
N GLN A 24 9.47 -1.90 5.83
CA GLN A 24 10.90 -1.96 5.51
C GLN A 24 11.16 -2.85 4.29
N ARG A 25 10.53 -4.02 4.20
CA ARG A 25 10.64 -4.92 3.04
C ARG A 25 10.09 -4.27 1.77
N CYS A 26 8.90 -3.69 1.84
CA CYS A 26 8.29 -2.99 0.70
C CYS A 26 9.19 -1.86 0.20
N ARG A 27 9.74 -1.05 1.11
CA ARG A 27 10.68 0.03 0.79
C ARG A 27 11.96 -0.50 0.16
N THR A 28 12.56 -1.57 0.69
CA THR A 28 13.76 -2.19 0.10
C THR A 28 13.50 -2.69 -1.31
N ILE A 29 12.36 -3.34 -1.56
CA ILE A 29 11.96 -3.79 -2.90
C ILE A 29 11.76 -2.58 -3.83
N ALA A 30 10.99 -1.57 -3.40
CA ALA A 30 10.75 -0.36 -4.16
C ALA A 30 12.06 0.35 -4.55
N HIS A 31 13.01 0.44 -3.62
CA HIS A 31 14.32 1.03 -3.85
C HIS A 31 15.10 0.26 -4.93
N SER A 32 15.17 -1.07 -4.83
CA SER A 32 15.84 -1.90 -5.85
C SER A 32 15.20 -1.72 -7.22
N LEU A 33 13.86 -1.70 -7.28
CA LEU A 33 13.13 -1.53 -8.54
C LEU A 33 13.44 -0.19 -9.21
N VAL A 34 13.42 0.92 -8.47
CA VAL A 34 13.73 2.23 -9.08
C VAL A 34 15.21 2.40 -9.41
N GLU A 35 16.11 1.64 -8.77
CA GLU A 35 17.54 1.62 -9.12
C GLU A 35 17.78 0.92 -10.47
N ASP A 36 17.11 -0.22 -10.69
CA ASP A 36 17.32 -1.06 -11.88
C ASP A 36 16.53 -0.55 -13.11
N PHE A 37 15.36 0.04 -12.90
CA PHE A 37 14.47 0.48 -13.97
C PHE A 37 14.37 2.01 -14.01
N ARG A 38 15.11 2.62 -14.95
CA ARG A 38 15.06 4.07 -15.18
C ARG A 38 13.67 4.50 -15.61
N GLY A 39 13.10 5.47 -14.88
CA GLY A 39 11.79 6.10 -15.10
C GLY A 39 10.62 5.42 -14.37
N LEU A 40 10.84 4.24 -13.78
CA LEU A 40 9.88 3.57 -12.91
C LEU A 40 9.54 4.44 -11.69
N GLN A 41 8.24 4.51 -11.37
CA GLN A 41 7.72 5.17 -10.17
C GLN A 41 7.03 4.18 -9.27
N VAL A 42 7.28 4.27 -7.96
CA VAL A 42 6.65 3.41 -6.96
C VAL A 42 5.93 4.27 -5.92
N LEU A 43 4.67 3.94 -5.65
CA LEU A 43 3.88 4.54 -4.57
C LEU A 43 3.53 3.44 -3.56
N ILE A 44 3.89 3.63 -2.30
CA ILE A 44 3.64 2.66 -1.23
C ILE A 44 2.47 3.13 -0.37
N ILE A 45 1.40 2.35 -0.27
CA ILE A 45 0.33 2.57 0.70
C ILE A 45 0.66 1.78 1.97
N SER A 46 0.69 2.44 3.12
CA SER A 46 0.98 1.79 4.40
C SER A 46 0.18 2.34 5.57
N GLY A 47 -0.25 1.42 6.44
CA GLY A 47 -0.82 1.72 7.76
C GLY A 47 0.23 1.95 8.85
N ALA A 48 1.53 1.77 8.59
CA ALA A 48 2.56 1.87 9.62
C ALA A 48 2.65 3.30 10.20
N PRO A 49 2.66 3.48 11.53
CA PRO A 49 2.73 4.80 12.16
C PRO A 49 3.94 5.63 11.73
N ILE A 50 5.08 4.98 11.47
CA ILE A 50 6.35 5.64 11.18
C ILE A 50 6.63 5.79 9.67
N ALA A 51 5.65 5.60 8.80
CA ALA A 51 5.88 5.65 7.35
C ALA A 51 6.57 6.96 6.92
N GLY A 52 6.12 8.10 7.46
CA GLY A 52 6.72 9.40 7.18
C GLY A 52 8.07 9.68 7.85
N ALA A 53 8.58 8.76 8.67
CA ALA A 53 9.90 8.90 9.30
C ALA A 53 11.02 8.21 8.50
N PHE A 54 10.69 7.54 7.39
CA PHE A 54 11.67 6.89 6.53
C PHE A 54 12.13 7.79 5.38
N ASP A 55 13.39 7.67 4.99
CA ASP A 55 13.91 8.30 3.78
C ASP A 55 13.52 7.49 2.53
N TYR A 56 12.83 8.09 1.58
CA TYR A 56 12.52 7.42 0.32
C TYR A 56 13.48 7.89 -0.78
N ARG A 57 13.92 6.95 -1.62
CA ARG A 57 14.70 7.29 -2.82
C ARG A 57 13.83 8.08 -3.79
N ALA A 58 14.47 8.86 -4.66
CA ALA A 58 13.77 9.53 -5.76
C ALA A 58 12.92 8.52 -6.56
N ARG A 59 11.69 8.93 -6.91
CA ARG A 59 10.65 8.10 -7.56
C ARG A 59 9.99 7.04 -6.68
N VAL A 60 10.32 6.98 -5.40
CA VAL A 60 9.56 6.24 -4.40
C VAL A 60 8.89 7.24 -3.48
N ASP A 61 7.58 7.11 -3.32
CA ASP A 61 6.79 7.92 -2.39
C ASP A 61 5.79 7.03 -1.64
N PHE A 62 5.06 7.59 -0.69
CA PHE A 62 4.11 6.83 0.12
C PHE A 62 2.80 7.58 0.39
N VAL A 63 1.74 6.81 0.61
CA VAL A 63 0.46 7.28 1.15
C VAL A 63 0.25 6.62 2.50
N LYS A 64 0.13 7.44 3.54
CA LYS A 64 -0.28 6.98 4.87
C LYS A 64 -1.80 6.78 4.90
N ILE A 65 -2.23 5.61 5.35
CA ILE A 65 -3.64 5.34 5.69
C ILE A 65 -3.78 5.20 7.21
N PRO A 66 -4.98 5.38 7.81
CA PRO A 66 -5.18 5.24 9.25
C PRO A 66 -4.59 3.94 9.80
N SER A 67 -3.84 4.01 10.90
CA SER A 67 -3.21 2.82 11.50
C SER A 67 -4.26 1.94 12.17
N VAL A 68 -4.00 0.64 12.28
CA VAL A 68 -4.77 -0.29 13.13
C VAL A 68 -3.83 -1.00 14.10
N ILE A 69 -4.32 -1.34 15.29
CA ILE A 69 -3.58 -2.11 16.28
C ILE A 69 -4.10 -3.53 16.29
N LYS A 70 -3.21 -4.51 16.07
CA LYS A 70 -3.54 -5.92 16.31
C LYS A 70 -3.44 -6.24 17.80
N LEU A 71 -4.55 -6.69 18.38
CA LEU A 71 -4.63 -7.16 19.76
C LEU A 71 -4.06 -8.59 19.88
N ARG A 72 -3.66 -8.98 21.09
CA ARG A 72 -3.05 -10.29 21.36
C ARG A 72 -3.97 -11.48 21.06
N ASN A 73 -5.28 -11.26 21.08
CA ASN A 73 -6.30 -12.26 20.72
C ASN A 73 -6.52 -12.37 19.19
N GLY A 74 -5.76 -11.62 18.38
CA GLY A 74 -5.88 -11.63 16.93
C GLY A 74 -6.89 -10.63 16.36
N GLU A 75 -7.71 -10.00 17.21
CA GLU A 75 -8.61 -8.92 16.80
C GLU A 75 -7.84 -7.65 16.46
N TYR A 76 -8.49 -6.74 15.75
CA TYR A 76 -7.94 -5.43 15.42
C TYR A 76 -8.74 -4.34 16.11
N THR A 77 -8.08 -3.24 16.47
CA THR A 77 -8.73 -2.04 17.02
C THR A 77 -8.13 -0.79 16.40
N SER A 78 -8.89 0.31 16.38
CA SER A 78 -8.33 1.63 16.13
C SER A 78 -7.35 2.01 17.27
N PRO A 79 -6.26 2.74 16.96
CA PRO A 79 -5.40 3.35 17.99
C PRO A 79 -6.14 4.37 18.85
N GLU A 80 -7.10 5.08 18.27
CA GLU A 80 -7.95 6.06 18.97
C GLU A 80 -9.21 5.36 19.46
N LYS A 81 -9.42 5.39 20.79
CA LYS A 81 -10.52 4.68 21.46
C LYS A 81 -11.91 5.12 21.00
N ASP A 82 -12.01 6.32 20.44
CA ASP A 82 -13.28 6.94 20.04
C ASP A 82 -13.66 6.66 18.58
N ILE A 83 -12.75 6.04 17.79
CA ILE A 83 -13.01 5.70 16.39
C ILE A 83 -13.27 4.20 16.29
N ASP A 84 -14.45 3.84 15.77
CA ASP A 84 -14.82 2.46 15.53
C ASP A 84 -13.93 1.82 14.44
N LEU A 85 -13.65 0.52 14.58
CA LEU A 85 -12.83 -0.21 13.62
C LEU A 85 -13.46 -0.21 12.23
N HIS A 86 -14.79 -0.34 12.09
CA HIS A 86 -15.41 -0.28 10.77
C HIS A 86 -15.25 1.09 10.12
N GLU A 87 -15.33 2.16 10.90
CA GLU A 87 -15.08 3.50 10.37
C GLU A 87 -13.64 3.65 9.87
N THR A 88 -12.68 3.15 10.65
CA THR A 88 -11.26 3.11 10.25
C THR A 88 -11.07 2.31 8.96
N LEU A 89 -11.70 1.13 8.84
CA LEU A 89 -11.64 0.31 7.63
C LEU A 89 -12.28 1.01 6.42
N ARG A 90 -13.42 1.69 6.59
CA ARG A 90 -14.05 2.48 5.51
C ARG A 90 -13.15 3.62 5.04
N MET A 91 -12.48 4.32 5.96
CA MET A 91 -11.51 5.36 5.60
C MET A 91 -10.34 4.75 4.81
N ARG A 92 -9.80 3.62 5.28
CA ARG A 92 -8.70 2.91 4.60
C ARG A 92 -9.10 2.47 3.20
N GLN A 93 -10.25 1.81 3.03
CA GLN A 93 -10.82 1.43 1.73
C GLN A 93 -10.93 2.63 0.78
N SER A 94 -11.50 3.74 1.27
CA SER A 94 -11.67 4.96 0.46
C SER A 94 -10.34 5.54 -0.02
N ILE A 95 -9.36 5.67 0.88
CA ILE A 95 -8.03 6.21 0.52
C ILE A 95 -7.32 5.28 -0.45
N ILE A 96 -7.33 3.97 -0.20
CA ILE A 96 -6.68 2.98 -1.09
C ILE A 96 -7.28 3.08 -2.49
N ARG A 97 -8.62 3.10 -2.58
CA ARG A 97 -9.33 3.15 -3.84
C ARG A 97 -9.05 4.42 -4.62
N HIS A 98 -9.22 5.58 -4.01
CA HIS A 98 -8.97 6.87 -4.67
C HIS A 98 -7.50 7.04 -5.06
N THR A 99 -6.58 6.53 -4.24
CA THR A 99 -5.15 6.50 -4.57
C THR A 99 -4.91 5.69 -5.83
N ALA A 100 -5.46 4.48 -5.93
CA ALA A 100 -5.33 3.63 -7.10
C ALA A 100 -5.96 4.25 -8.36
N GLU A 101 -7.14 4.88 -8.22
CA GLU A 101 -7.82 5.59 -9.32
C GLU A 101 -6.99 6.75 -9.87
N THR A 102 -6.40 7.56 -8.98
CA THR A 102 -5.65 8.76 -9.35
C THR A 102 -4.25 8.41 -9.86
N PHE A 103 -3.59 7.49 -9.16
CA PHE A 103 -2.24 7.04 -9.48
C PHE A 103 -2.21 6.18 -10.76
N ARG A 104 -3.30 5.50 -11.12
CA ARG A 104 -3.41 4.67 -12.34
C ARG A 104 -2.19 3.73 -12.51
N PRO A 105 -1.96 2.81 -11.57
CA PRO A 105 -0.81 1.92 -11.65
C PRO A 105 -0.93 0.91 -12.79
N ASP A 106 0.21 0.57 -13.38
CA ASP A 106 0.34 -0.53 -14.32
C ASP A 106 0.43 -1.88 -13.60
N ILE A 107 1.02 -1.88 -12.39
CA ILE A 107 1.21 -3.06 -11.54
C ILE A 107 0.77 -2.74 -10.11
N PHE A 108 0.02 -3.64 -9.48
CA PHE A 108 -0.33 -3.54 -8.06
C PHE A 108 0.24 -4.71 -7.24
N ILE A 109 1.22 -4.42 -6.37
CA ILE A 109 1.87 -5.42 -5.52
C ILE A 109 1.26 -5.38 -4.12
N VAL A 110 0.75 -6.51 -3.65
CA VAL A 110 0.16 -6.64 -2.30
C VAL A 110 1.08 -7.48 -1.41
N ASP A 111 1.62 -6.91 -0.34
CA ASP A 111 2.42 -7.67 0.63
C ASP A 111 1.51 -8.44 1.62
N LYS A 112 1.84 -9.71 1.81
CA LYS A 112 1.26 -10.65 2.79
C LYS A 112 -0.19 -11.08 2.54
N GLU A 113 -1.16 -10.19 2.70
CA GLU A 113 -2.59 -10.53 2.71
C GLU A 113 -3.24 -10.04 1.41
N PRO A 114 -3.66 -10.95 0.50
CA PRO A 114 -4.09 -10.58 -0.85
C PRO A 114 -5.36 -9.74 -0.89
N LEU A 115 -6.19 -9.80 0.15
CA LEU A 115 -7.38 -8.96 0.29
C LEU A 115 -7.19 -7.83 1.32
N GLY A 116 -5.96 -7.64 1.80
CA GLY A 116 -5.65 -6.69 2.85
C GLY A 116 -6.36 -7.00 4.17
N LEU A 117 -6.43 -6.00 5.04
CA LEU A 117 -7.10 -6.15 6.32
C LEU A 117 -8.62 -6.24 6.12
N ARG A 118 -9.22 -7.38 6.49
CA ARG A 118 -10.69 -7.58 6.43
C ARG A 118 -11.30 -7.25 5.03
N GLY A 119 -10.57 -7.50 3.95
CA GLY A 119 -11.09 -7.27 2.59
C GLY A 119 -10.97 -5.85 2.07
N GLU A 120 -10.22 -4.97 2.74
CA GLU A 120 -10.21 -3.53 2.41
C GLU A 120 -9.70 -3.17 1.01
N ILE A 121 -9.05 -4.09 0.29
CA ILE A 121 -8.57 -3.84 -1.08
C ILE A 121 -9.36 -4.59 -2.15
N GLU A 122 -10.37 -5.39 -1.78
CA GLU A 122 -11.13 -6.21 -2.73
C GLU A 122 -11.79 -5.38 -3.85
N ASP A 123 -12.46 -4.29 -3.49
CA ASP A 123 -13.06 -3.36 -4.45
C ASP A 123 -11.99 -2.68 -5.32
N THR A 124 -10.82 -2.39 -4.75
CA THR A 124 -9.70 -1.78 -5.49
C THR A 124 -9.12 -2.76 -6.51
N LEU A 125 -8.91 -4.02 -6.12
CA LEU A 125 -8.45 -5.08 -7.01
C LEU A 125 -9.42 -5.31 -8.16
N SER A 126 -10.72 -5.39 -7.84
CA SER A 126 -11.77 -5.56 -8.84
C SER A 126 -11.74 -4.44 -9.88
N TYR A 127 -11.59 -3.20 -9.44
CA TYR A 127 -11.46 -2.06 -10.36
C TYR A 127 -10.17 -2.07 -11.16
N LEU A 128 -9.02 -2.28 -10.53
CA LEU A 128 -7.73 -2.30 -11.23
C LEU A 128 -7.72 -3.37 -12.32
N LYS A 129 -8.35 -4.53 -12.07
CA LYS A 129 -8.56 -5.56 -13.09
C LYS A 129 -9.35 -5.06 -14.30
N THR A 130 -10.40 -4.24 -14.11
CA THR A 130 -11.14 -3.62 -15.23
C THR A 130 -10.31 -2.59 -16.01
N ARG A 131 -9.21 -2.10 -15.43
CA ARG A 131 -8.31 -1.11 -16.05
C ARG A 131 -7.10 -1.74 -16.73
N GLY A 132 -6.95 -3.07 -16.67
CA GLY A 132 -5.81 -3.78 -17.24
C GLY A 132 -4.53 -3.70 -16.39
N THR A 133 -4.64 -3.25 -15.14
CA THR A 133 -3.54 -3.34 -14.17
C THR A 133 -3.23 -4.81 -13.89
N THR A 134 -1.94 -5.15 -13.85
CA THR A 134 -1.44 -6.49 -13.50
C THR A 134 -1.31 -6.67 -12.00
#